data_AF-A0A8S2G5A7-F1
#
_entry.id   AF-A0A8S2G5A7-F1
#
_cell.length_a   1.000
_cell.length_b   1.000
_cell.length_c   1.000
_cell.angle_alpha   90.00
_cell.angle_beta   90.00
_cell.angle_gamma   90.00
#
_symmetry.space_group_name_H-M   'P 1'
#
loop_
_entity.id
_entity.type
_entity.pdbx_description
1 polymer ?
#
loop_
_entity_poly.entity_id
_entity_poly.type
_entity_poly.pdbx_seq_one_letter_code
_entity_poly.pdbx_strand_id
1 'polypeptide(L)'
;ERDFVGFFRSNLESTYNEVVRVNLLDSQDAVNLRLLERPELGVTFTKFHCWTLTQYQKCVFLDADCLVMQSVDDLFEREEFSAAPDAGWPDCFNSGVFVYRPSRDTFKQLVQFSIEQGSFDGRKHFSF
;
A
#
# COMPACT_ATOMS: atom_id res chain seq x y z
N GLU A 1 19.44 14.10 14.32
CA GLU A 1 18.37 13.17 13.88
C GLU A 1 17.03 13.85 13.55
N ARG A 2 16.51 14.79 14.37
CA ARG A 2 15.24 15.49 14.07
C ARG A 2 15.22 16.25 12.74
N ASP A 3 16.36 16.76 12.28
CA ASP A 3 16.44 17.58 11.06
C ASP A 3 16.30 16.77 9.76
N PHE A 4 16.69 15.50 9.74
CA PHE A 4 16.69 14.67 8.52
C PHE A 4 15.26 14.24 8.13
N VAL A 5 14.48 13.74 9.09
CA VAL A 5 13.09 13.33 8.85
C VAL A 5 12.21 14.54 8.50
N GLY A 6 12.42 15.66 9.18
CA GLY A 6 11.74 16.92 8.86
C GLY A 6 12.05 17.39 7.43
N PHE A 7 13.32 17.35 7.03
CA PHE A 7 13.75 17.73 5.69
C PHE A 7 13.09 16.90 4.59
N PHE A 8 13.10 15.56 4.70
CA PHE A 8 12.46 14.70 3.70
C PHE A 8 10.95 14.90 3.64
N ARG A 9 10.29 15.10 4.80
CA ARG A 9 8.87 15.43 4.84
C ARG A 9 8.56 16.71 4.07
N SER A 10 9.33 17.78 4.28
CA SER A 10 9.13 19.05 3.58
C SER A 10 9.28 18.90 2.05
N ASN A 11 10.20 18.06 1.59
CA ASN A 11 10.35 17.76 0.15
C ASN A 11 9.17 16.97 -0.42
N LEU A 12 8.60 16.06 0.36
CA LEU A 12 7.38 15.36 -0.04
C LEU A 12 6.20 16.34 -0.12
N GLU A 13 6.06 17.22 0.86
CA GLU A 13 4.98 18.21 0.93
C GLU A 13 5.06 19.28 -0.18
N SER A 14 6.26 19.53 -0.72
CA SER A 14 6.41 20.41 -1.89
C SER A 14 6.14 19.73 -3.23
N THR A 15 6.18 18.39 -3.27
CA THR A 15 6.05 17.59 -4.50
C THR A 15 4.66 16.99 -4.64
N TYR A 16 4.10 16.46 -3.55
CA TYR A 16 2.81 15.77 -3.53
C TYR A 16 1.69 16.69 -3.02
N ASN A 17 0.49 16.53 -3.57
CA ASN A 17 -0.68 17.28 -3.12
C ASN A 17 -1.09 16.94 -1.67
N GLU A 18 -0.84 15.71 -1.24
CA GLU A 18 -1.17 15.22 0.08
C GLU A 18 -0.06 14.29 0.60
N VAL A 19 0.39 14.50 1.84
CA VAL A 19 1.37 13.64 2.51
C VAL A 19 0.75 13.04 3.76
N VAL A 20 0.28 11.79 3.64
CA VAL A 20 -0.40 11.09 4.73
C VAL A 20 0.62 10.34 5.58
N ARG A 21 0.65 10.65 6.88
CA ARG A 21 1.44 9.88 7.84
C ARG A 21 0.65 8.64 8.26
N VAL A 22 1.19 7.46 7.98
CA VAL A 22 0.69 6.20 8.55
C VAL A 22 1.44 5.93 9.85
N ASN A 23 0.71 5.76 10.96
CA ASN A 23 1.30 5.44 12.26
C ASN A 23 0.80 4.08 12.74
N LEU A 24 1.58 3.03 12.44
CA LEU A 24 1.26 1.64 12.79
C LEU A 24 1.22 1.37 14.31
N LEU A 25 1.70 2.29 15.14
CA LEU A 25 1.83 2.09 16.60
C LEU A 25 0.80 2.88 17.42
N ASP A 26 0.03 3.76 16.78
CA ASP A 26 -0.81 4.76 17.46
C ASP A 26 -2.30 4.65 17.09
N SER A 27 -2.65 3.81 16.12
CA SER A 27 -4.04 3.35 16.02
C SER A 27 -4.36 2.53 17.28
N GLN A 28 -5.32 2.97 18.10
CA GLN A 28 -5.83 2.19 19.24
C GLN A 28 -6.65 0.95 18.77
N ASP A 29 -6.30 0.40 17.61
CA ASP A 29 -7.01 -0.69 16.96
C ASP A 29 -6.45 -2.04 17.40
N ALA A 30 -7.33 -3.00 17.64
CA ALA A 30 -6.97 -4.40 17.90
C ALA A 30 -6.07 -5.02 16.80
N VAL A 31 -6.05 -4.42 15.63
CA VAL A 31 -5.15 -4.73 14.51
C VAL A 31 -3.68 -4.52 14.89
N ASN A 32 -3.36 -3.45 15.64
CA ASN A 32 -1.99 -3.14 16.05
C ASN A 32 -1.45 -4.14 17.08
N LEU A 33 -2.32 -4.64 17.96
CA LEU A 33 -1.94 -5.68 18.93
C LEU A 33 -1.52 -6.97 18.24
N ARG A 34 -2.18 -7.33 17.14
CA ARG A 34 -1.81 -8.51 16.33
C ARG A 34 -0.58 -8.26 15.45
N LEU A 35 -0.34 -7.02 15.04
CA LEU A 35 0.92 -6.60 14.40
C LEU A 35 2.14 -6.74 15.32
N LEU A 36 1.99 -6.50 16.63
CA LEU A 36 3.05 -6.73 17.61
C LEU A 36 3.45 -8.21 17.70
N GLU A 37 2.52 -9.13 17.41
CA GLU A 37 2.79 -10.57 17.39
C GLU A 37 3.49 -11.03 16.09
N ARG A 38 3.43 -10.24 15.02
CA ARG A 38 3.98 -10.55 13.68
C ARG A 38 4.71 -9.34 13.06
N PRO A 39 5.85 -8.91 13.64
CA PRO A 39 6.55 -7.69 13.24
C PRO A 39 7.05 -7.69 11.79
N GLU A 40 7.25 -8.86 11.18
CA GLU A 40 7.67 -9.00 9.80
C GLU A 40 6.63 -8.48 8.79
N LEU A 41 5.36 -8.37 9.19
CA LEU A 41 4.29 -7.89 8.31
C LEU A 41 4.17 -6.36 8.27
N GLY A 42 4.91 -5.62 9.10
CA GLY A 42 4.72 -4.17 9.28
C GLY A 42 4.79 -3.32 8.00
N VAL A 43 5.62 -3.70 7.02
CA VAL A 43 5.72 -2.97 5.74
C VAL A 43 4.50 -3.22 4.85
N THR A 44 4.06 -4.48 4.73
CA THR A 44 2.87 -4.86 3.95
C THR A 44 1.61 -4.18 4.50
N PHE A 45 1.49 -4.08 5.82
CA PHE A 45 0.36 -3.36 6.45
C PHE A 45 0.37 -1.87 6.15
N THR A 46 1.55 -1.23 6.10
CA THR A 46 1.66 0.18 5.70
C THR A 46 1.11 0.39 4.28
N LYS A 47 1.38 -0.55 3.36
CA LYS A 47 0.86 -0.51 1.99
C LYS A 47 -0.67 -0.60 1.94
N PHE A 48 -1.30 -1.43 2.78
CA PHE A 48 -2.76 -1.55 2.82
C PHE A 48 -3.47 -0.25 3.20
N HIS A 49 -2.81 0.64 3.95
CA HIS A 49 -3.41 1.93 4.33
C HIS A 49 -3.78 2.79 3.11
N CYS A 50 -3.29 2.50 1.90
CA CYS A 50 -3.77 3.15 0.69
C CYS A 50 -5.28 2.92 0.44
N TRP A 51 -5.87 1.81 0.90
CA TRP A 51 -7.34 1.59 0.89
C TRP A 51 -8.11 2.44 1.90
N THR A 52 -7.44 3.09 2.86
CA THR A 52 -8.10 3.99 3.81
C THR A 52 -8.29 5.41 3.29
N LEU A 53 -7.73 5.73 2.12
CA LEU A 53 -7.81 7.05 1.47
C LEU A 53 -9.17 7.27 0.79
N THR A 54 -10.26 7.15 1.55
CA THR A 54 -11.65 7.19 1.06
C THR A 54 -12.10 8.56 0.56
N GLN A 55 -11.24 9.58 0.59
CA GLN A 55 -11.46 10.84 -0.13
C GLN A 55 -11.35 10.68 -1.66
N TYR A 56 -10.71 9.61 -2.13
CA TYR A 56 -10.58 9.31 -3.56
C TYR A 56 -11.54 8.18 -3.97
N GLN A 57 -12.09 8.29 -5.20
CA GLN A 57 -12.99 7.27 -5.75
C GLN A 57 -12.26 6.09 -6.40
N LYS A 58 -11.06 6.34 -6.93
CA LYS A 58 -10.19 5.36 -7.60
C LYS A 58 -8.76 5.88 -7.52
N CYS A 59 -7.81 4.98 -7.34
CA CYS A 59 -6.39 5.30 -7.27
C CYS A 59 -5.58 4.29 -8.10
N VAL A 60 -4.43 4.76 -8.59
CA VAL A 60 -3.35 3.90 -9.09
C VAL A 60 -2.26 3.93 -8.03
N PHE A 61 -1.93 2.78 -7.47
CA PHE A 61 -0.80 2.65 -6.57
C PHE A 61 0.48 2.45 -7.40
N LEU A 62 1.56 3.10 -7.00
CA LEU A 62 2.92 2.87 -7.51
C LEU A 62 3.87 2.70 -6.32
N ASP A 63 4.68 1.64 -6.31
CA ASP A 63 5.78 1.53 -5.35
C ASP A 63 6.80 2.66 -5.59
N ALA A 64 7.50 3.07 -4.54
CA ALA A 64 8.40 4.23 -4.57
C ALA A 64 9.65 4.04 -5.47
N ASP A 65 9.90 2.82 -5.94
CA ASP A 65 10.95 2.46 -6.89
C ASP A 65 10.45 2.35 -8.34
N CYS A 66 9.19 2.72 -8.60
CA CYS A 66 8.66 2.86 -9.96
C CYS A 66 9.03 4.20 -10.59
N LEU A 67 9.31 4.19 -11.90
CA LEU A 67 9.54 5.40 -12.69
C LEU A 67 8.53 5.48 -13.85
N VAL A 68 7.73 6.55 -13.87
CA VAL A 68 6.74 6.81 -14.92
C VAL A 68 7.43 7.47 -16.12
N MET A 69 7.50 6.75 -17.24
CA MET A 69 8.19 7.21 -18.46
C MET A 69 7.29 7.97 -19.44
N GLN A 70 5.98 7.79 -19.32
CA GLN A 70 4.94 8.40 -20.16
C GLN A 70 3.65 8.57 -19.35
N SER A 71 2.68 9.34 -19.82
CA SER A 71 1.37 9.42 -19.14
C SER A 71 0.75 8.02 -19.03
N VAL A 72 0.17 7.76 -17.86
CA VAL A 72 -0.49 6.50 -17.48
C VAL A 72 -1.92 6.75 -17.01
N ASP A 73 -2.52 7.86 -17.43
CA ASP A 73 -3.86 8.26 -16.98
C ASP A 73 -4.95 7.28 -17.48
N ASP A 74 -4.66 6.54 -18.55
CA ASP A 74 -5.49 5.45 -19.06
C ASP A 74 -5.66 4.30 -18.06
N LEU A 75 -4.76 4.16 -17.08
CA LEU A 75 -4.93 3.21 -15.98
C LEU A 75 -6.20 3.50 -15.16
N PHE A 76 -6.65 4.75 -15.07
CA PHE A 76 -7.89 5.09 -14.38
C PHE A 76 -9.16 4.60 -15.09
N GLU A 77 -9.07 4.12 -16.33
CA GLU A 77 -10.17 3.46 -17.03
C GLU A 77 -10.39 2.01 -16.55
N ARG A 78 -9.39 1.40 -15.92
CA ARG A 78 -9.45 0.02 -15.41
C ARG A 78 -10.29 -0.10 -14.15
N GLU A 79 -10.78 -1.31 -13.88
CA GLU A 79 -11.53 -1.63 -12.66
C GLU A 79 -10.61 -2.13 -11.53
N GLU A 80 -11.09 -2.06 -10.29
CA GLU A 80 -10.45 -2.80 -9.20
C GLU A 80 -10.80 -4.29 -9.31
N PHE A 81 -9.87 -5.23 -9.17
CA PHE A 81 -8.42 -5.09 -9.02
C PHE A 81 -7.73 -5.33 -10.37
N SER A 82 -6.88 -4.39 -10.81
CA SER A 82 -6.10 -4.54 -12.05
C SER A 82 -4.62 -4.34 -11.78
N ALA A 83 -3.77 -5.27 -12.23
CA ALA A 83 -2.32 -5.24 -12.09
C ALA A 83 -1.65 -5.98 -13.26
N ALA A 84 -0.35 -5.74 -13.45
CA ALA A 84 0.44 -6.49 -14.43
C ALA A 84 0.82 -7.88 -13.87
N PRO A 85 1.02 -8.91 -14.73
CA PRO A 85 1.53 -10.21 -14.29
C PRO A 85 2.94 -10.08 -13.72
N ASP A 86 3.28 -10.91 -12.73
CA ASP A 86 4.63 -11.02 -12.22
C ASP A 86 5.56 -11.72 -13.24
N ALA A 87 6.80 -11.25 -13.33
CA ALA A 87 7.75 -11.78 -14.31
C ALA A 87 8.24 -13.21 -13.98
N GLY A 88 8.24 -13.59 -12.71
CA GLY A 88 8.67 -14.91 -12.26
C GLY A 88 7.57 -15.95 -12.35
N TRP A 89 6.35 -15.58 -11.92
CA TRP A 89 5.18 -16.47 -11.93
C TRP A 89 3.97 -15.73 -12.51
N PRO A 90 3.63 -15.94 -13.80
CA PRO A 90 2.65 -15.10 -14.51
C PRO A 90 1.20 -15.26 -14.05
N ASP A 91 0.89 -16.31 -13.27
CA ASP A 91 -0.42 -16.47 -12.64
C ASP A 91 -0.57 -15.61 -11.37
N CYS A 92 0.53 -15.04 -10.88
CA CYS A 92 0.53 -14.00 -9.85
C CYS A 92 0.66 -12.64 -10.52
N PHE A 93 0.16 -11.59 -9.86
CA PHE A 93 0.37 -10.22 -10.29
C PHE A 93 1.58 -9.60 -9.58
N ASN A 94 2.23 -8.66 -10.24
CA ASN A 94 3.19 -7.78 -9.59
C ASN A 94 2.45 -6.67 -8.84
N SER A 95 2.71 -6.55 -7.54
CA SER A 95 2.04 -5.54 -6.71
C SER A 95 2.68 -4.14 -6.74
N GLY A 96 3.68 -3.92 -7.58
CA GLY A 96 4.38 -2.64 -7.74
C GLY A 96 3.50 -1.55 -8.35
N VAL A 97 2.57 -1.95 -9.23
CA VAL A 97 1.58 -1.05 -9.83
C VAL A 97 0.23 -1.74 -9.89
N PHE A 98 -0.80 -1.13 -9.30
CA PHE A 98 -2.16 -1.66 -9.38
C PHE A 98 -3.22 -0.57 -9.29
N VAL A 99 -4.39 -0.84 -9.88
CA VAL A 99 -5.58 0.00 -9.82
C VAL A 99 -6.53 -0.53 -8.77
N TYR A 100 -6.99 0.36 -7.89
CA TYR A 100 -7.85 0.00 -6.77
C TYR A 100 -8.88 1.10 -6.44
N ARG A 101 -9.87 0.76 -5.63
CA ARG A 101 -10.88 1.67 -5.08
C ARG A 101 -10.73 1.71 -3.55
N PRO A 102 -10.34 2.87 -2.98
CA PRO A 102 -10.24 2.99 -1.53
C PRO A 102 -11.55 2.61 -0.82
N SER A 103 -11.44 1.70 0.15
CA SER A 103 -12.55 1.17 0.94
C SER A 103 -12.04 0.69 2.29
N ARG A 104 -12.62 1.23 3.37
CA ARG A 104 -12.32 0.79 4.74
C ARG A 104 -12.69 -0.67 4.98
N ASP A 105 -13.67 -1.19 4.26
CA ASP A 105 -14.07 -2.60 4.39
C ASP A 105 -13.09 -3.52 3.68
N THR A 106 -12.62 -3.14 2.48
CA THR A 106 -11.55 -3.86 1.78
C THR A 106 -10.27 -3.86 2.61
N PHE A 107 -9.89 -2.71 3.21
CA PHE A 107 -8.77 -2.64 4.14
C PHE A 107 -8.88 -3.64 5.30
N LYS A 108 -10.04 -3.68 5.98
CA LYS A 108 -10.26 -4.64 7.09
C LYS A 108 -10.15 -6.08 6.62
N GLN A 109 -10.68 -6.41 5.45
CA GLN A 109 -10.61 -7.76 4.88
C GLN A 109 -9.16 -8.16 4.57
N LEU A 110 -8.39 -7.28 3.92
CA LEU A 110 -6.96 -7.50 3.62
C LEU A 110 -6.12 -7.70 4.88
N VAL A 111 -6.36 -6.86 5.89
CA VAL A 111 -5.72 -6.97 7.20
C VAL A 111 -6.07 -8.30 7.87
N GLN A 112 -7.35 -8.66 7.92
CA GLN A 112 -7.80 -9.89 8.56
C GLN A 112 -7.24 -11.12 7.83
N PHE A 113 -7.27 -11.13 6.50
CA PHE A 113 -6.68 -12.19 5.69
C PHE A 113 -5.18 -12.35 5.96
N SER A 114 -4.45 -11.24 6.04
CA SER A 114 -3.00 -11.25 6.31
C SER A 114 -2.64 -11.75 7.70
N ILE A 115 -3.51 -11.52 8.69
CA ILE A 115 -3.36 -12.06 10.04
C ILE A 115 -3.58 -13.58 10.04
N GLU A 116 -4.60 -14.05 9.31
CA GLU A 116 -4.99 -15.46 9.30
C GLU A 116 -4.05 -16.33 8.46
N GLN A 117 -3.66 -15.85 7.28
CA GLN A 117 -2.93 -16.62 6.26
C GLN A 117 -1.47 -16.21 6.11
N GLY A 118 -1.11 -14.98 6.50
CA GLY A 118 0.20 -14.40 6.22
C GLY A 118 0.38 -14.05 4.74
N SER A 119 1.63 -13.96 4.29
CA SER A 119 2.02 -13.89 2.88
C SER A 119 2.79 -15.17 2.53
N PHE A 120 2.50 -15.77 1.37
CA PHE A 120 3.14 -17.02 0.96
C PHE A 120 4.60 -16.82 0.51
N ASP A 121 4.95 -15.65 -0.02
CA ASP A 121 6.28 -15.38 -0.56
C ASP A 121 7.24 -14.80 0.50
N GLY A 122 6.73 -14.50 1.70
CA GLY A 122 7.49 -13.90 2.79
C GLY A 122 8.12 -12.54 2.44
N ARG A 123 7.78 -11.95 1.28
CA ARG A 123 8.28 -10.65 0.84
C ARG A 123 7.32 -9.55 1.31
N LYS A 124 7.84 -8.33 1.31
CA LYS A 124 7.10 -7.08 1.60
C LYS A 124 6.07 -6.71 0.51
N HIS A 125 5.73 -7.65 -0.35
CA HIS A 125 4.89 -7.46 -1.53
C HIS A 125 3.54 -8.14 -1.31
N PHE A 126 2.53 -7.63 -1.99
CA PHE A 126 1.18 -8.15 -2.01
C PHE A 126 1.18 -9.46 -2.82
N SER A 127 1.51 -10.56 -2.16
CA SER A 127 1.54 -11.88 -2.77
C SER A 127 0.72 -12.81 -1.88
N PHE A 128 -0.51 -13.06 -2.31
CA PHE A 128 -1.44 -14.00 -1.69
C PHE A 128 -1.70 -15.17 -2.62
#